data_AF-A0A8J4Q7A4-F1
#
_entry.id   AF-A0A8J4Q7A4-F1
#
_cell.length_a   1.000
_cell.length_b   1.000
_cell.length_c   1.000
_cell.angle_alpha   90.00
_cell.angle_beta   90.00
_cell.angle_gamma   90.00
#
_symmetry.space_group_name_H-M   'P 1'
#
loop_
_entity.id
_entity.type
_entity.pdbx_description
1 polymer ?
#
loop_
_entity_poly.entity_id
_entity_poly.type
_entity_poly.pdbx_seq_one_letter_code
_entity_poly.pdbx_strand_id
1 'polypeptide(L)'
;MRWGIAAGRKTMVATSMLLLVLSGPVKALTYLLKHGIVGLTMGTLWRLGANWTVSILSCTTVRAIGAVGYVLISSFLLRENILSLITINIHASLTFMFTALGVHTIPSMNMIYAIFTTLVLLNSGCFIFLLHLLYSVFLTKLGMKASLRLPRWIERAI
;
A
#
# COMPACT_ATOMS: atom_id res chain seq x y z
N MET A 1 18.55 -2.20 -1.52
CA MET A 1 19.35 -1.22 -0.76
C MET A 1 20.68 -1.75 -0.19
N ARG A 2 21.06 -3.01 -0.45
CA ARG A 2 22.42 -3.54 -0.19
C ARG A 2 23.53 -2.60 -0.70
N TRP A 3 23.27 -1.94 -1.83
CA TRP A 3 24.16 -0.96 -2.48
C TRP A 3 23.78 0.51 -2.21
N GLY A 4 23.02 0.78 -1.13
CA GLY A 4 22.63 2.13 -0.70
C GLY A 4 21.25 2.62 -1.19
N ILE A 5 20.85 3.79 -0.67
CA ILE A 5 19.57 4.46 -0.98
C ILE A 5 19.59 5.00 -2.43
N ALA A 6 20.74 5.53 -2.86
CA ALA A 6 20.92 6.04 -4.22
C ALA A 6 20.65 4.96 -5.28
N ALA A 7 21.12 3.72 -5.05
CA ALA A 7 20.83 2.59 -5.93
C ALA A 7 19.32 2.27 -5.93
N GLY A 8 18.66 2.26 -4.77
CA GLY A 8 17.22 2.03 -4.67
C GLY A 8 16.38 3.05 -5.45
N ARG A 9 16.74 4.34 -5.36
CA ARG A 9 16.07 5.41 -6.13
C ARG A 9 16.26 5.22 -7.63
N LYS A 10 17.48 4.89 -8.08
CA LYS A 10 17.77 4.64 -9.50
C LYS A 10 16.95 3.46 -10.03
N THR A 11 16.86 2.36 -9.29
CA THR A 11 16.02 1.21 -9.69
C THR A 11 14.56 1.59 -9.78
N MET A 12 14.02 2.31 -8.77
CA MET A 12 12.62 2.75 -8.79
C MET A 12 12.31 3.62 -10.01
N VAL A 13 13.17 4.59 -10.32
CA VAL A 13 13.00 5.47 -11.49
C VAL A 13 13.13 4.68 -12.79
N ALA A 14 14.14 3.82 -12.91
CA ALA A 14 14.35 3.00 -14.10
C ALA A 14 13.16 2.07 -14.38
N THR A 15 12.64 1.38 -13.36
CA THR A 15 11.46 0.53 -13.50
C THR A 15 10.21 1.35 -13.83
N SER A 16 10.06 2.55 -13.26
CA SER A 16 8.93 3.43 -13.58
C SER A 16 8.98 3.92 -15.03
N MET A 17 10.16 4.31 -15.52
CA MET A 17 10.37 4.69 -16.93
C MET A 17 10.11 3.51 -17.87
N LEU A 18 10.60 2.32 -17.51
CA LEU A 18 10.37 1.12 -18.30
C LEU A 18 8.87 0.80 -18.40
N LEU A 19 8.14 0.85 -17.28
CA LEU A 19 6.69 0.64 -17.27
C LEU A 19 5.94 1.75 -18.01
N LEU A 20 6.44 2.97 -17.98
CA LEU A 20 5.86 4.09 -18.72
C LEU A 20 5.93 3.85 -20.22
N VAL A 21 7.11 3.45 -20.71
CA VAL A 21 7.34 3.18 -22.14
C VAL A 21 6.59 1.94 -22.60
N LEU A 22 6.62 0.85 -21.81
CA LEU A 22 6.07 -0.44 -22.25
C LEU A 22 4.57 -0.63 -21.97
N SER A 23 4.05 -0.03 -20.89
CA SER A 23 2.69 -0.30 -20.39
C SER A 23 1.84 0.95 -20.22
N GLY A 24 2.38 2.12 -20.55
CA GLY A 24 1.68 3.39 -20.48
C GLY A 24 1.69 4.05 -19.09
N PRO A 25 1.18 5.29 -19.02
CA PRO A 25 1.32 6.16 -17.85
C PRO A 25 0.58 5.65 -16.62
N VAL A 26 -0.60 5.04 -16.79
CA VAL A 26 -1.41 4.54 -15.66
C VAL A 26 -0.70 3.39 -14.92
N LYS A 27 -0.06 2.46 -15.63
CA LYS A 27 0.68 1.35 -14.99
C LYS A 27 1.97 1.85 -14.32
N ALA A 28 2.69 2.75 -14.98
CA ALA A 28 3.88 3.36 -14.39
C ALA A 28 3.55 4.09 -13.08
N LEU A 29 2.47 4.87 -13.08
CA LEU A 29 1.98 5.59 -11.91
C LEU A 29 1.55 4.65 -10.79
N THR A 30 0.83 3.58 -11.14
CA THR A 30 0.42 2.52 -10.21
C THR A 30 1.64 1.91 -9.50
N TYR A 31 2.67 1.58 -10.26
CA TYR A 31 3.91 1.04 -9.70
C TYR A 31 4.58 2.07 -8.80
N LEU A 32 4.85 3.27 -9.31
CA LEU A 32 5.59 4.30 -8.59
C LEU A 32 4.95 4.63 -7.25
N LEU A 33 3.65 4.94 -7.24
CA LEU A 33 2.94 5.40 -6.05
C LEU A 33 2.64 4.29 -5.06
N LYS A 34 2.17 3.13 -5.53
CA LYS A 34 1.71 2.06 -4.62
C LYS A 34 2.82 1.10 -4.20
N HIS A 35 3.92 1.01 -4.97
CA HIS A 35 4.96 -0.01 -4.76
C HIS A 35 6.37 0.59 -4.70
N GLY A 36 6.72 1.50 -5.62
CA GLY A 36 8.06 2.08 -5.72
C GLY A 36 8.45 2.88 -4.48
N ILE A 37 7.63 3.88 -4.13
CA ILE A 37 7.85 4.72 -2.94
C ILE A 37 7.86 3.86 -1.67
N VAL A 38 6.90 2.94 -1.55
CA VAL A 38 6.81 2.01 -0.41
C VAL A 38 8.08 1.17 -0.27
N GLY A 39 8.60 0.61 -1.37
CA GLY A 39 9.84 -0.17 -1.37
C GLY A 39 11.07 0.67 -1.00
N LEU A 40 11.11 1.94 -1.42
CA LEU A 40 12.16 2.87 -1.03
C LEU A 40 12.10 3.19 0.48
N THR A 41 10.91 3.49 1.00
CA THR A 41 10.68 3.78 2.43
C THR A 41 11.05 2.57 3.28
N MET A 42 10.54 1.39 2.94
CA MET A 42 10.84 0.14 3.65
C MET A 42 12.34 -0.16 3.63
N GLY A 43 12.99 -0.06 2.47
CA GLY A 43 14.43 -0.28 2.36
C GLY A 43 15.25 0.71 3.20
N THR A 44 14.79 1.95 3.31
CA THR A 44 15.45 2.99 4.12
C THR A 44 15.32 2.67 5.61
N LEU A 45 14.10 2.37 6.07
CA LEU A 45 13.83 2.02 7.46
C LEU A 45 14.57 0.76 7.89
N TRP A 46 14.69 -0.20 6.97
CA TRP A 46 15.51 -1.38 7.17
C TRP A 46 16.96 -1.01 7.43
N ARG A 47 17.57 -0.19 6.55
CA ARG A 47 18.97 0.23 6.71
C ARG A 47 19.21 0.99 8.01
N LEU A 48 18.20 1.71 8.49
CA LEU A 48 18.25 2.43 9.77
C LEU A 48 18.03 1.52 10.99
N GLY A 49 17.74 0.23 10.80
CA GLY A 49 17.47 -0.70 11.89
C GLY A 49 16.21 -0.35 12.69
N ALA A 50 15.21 0.28 12.03
CA ALA A 50 14.00 0.74 12.69
C ALA A 50 13.22 -0.43 13.34
N ASN A 51 12.52 -0.12 14.43
CA ASN A 51 11.63 -1.08 15.08
C ASN A 51 10.54 -1.56 14.10
N TRP A 52 10.21 -2.83 14.17
CA TRP A 52 9.26 -3.48 13.26
C TRP A 52 7.90 -2.77 13.20
N THR A 53 7.34 -2.39 14.36
CA THR A 53 6.07 -1.65 14.45
C THR A 53 6.13 -0.28 13.77
N VAL A 54 7.23 0.46 13.97
CA VAL A 54 7.44 1.78 13.35
C VAL A 54 7.58 1.64 11.84
N SER A 55 8.28 0.59 11.39
CA SER A 55 8.43 0.28 9.97
C SER A 55 7.08 -0.02 9.30
N ILE A 56 6.23 -0.82 9.94
CA ILE A 56 4.90 -1.13 9.42
C ILE A 56 4.04 0.13 9.37
N LEU A 57 3.94 0.87 10.48
CA LEU A 57 3.06 2.05 10.55
C LEU A 57 3.45 3.09 9.49
N SER A 58 4.74 3.41 9.37
CA SER A 58 5.23 4.36 8.38
C SER A 58 5.02 3.88 6.95
N CYS A 59 5.31 2.61 6.64
CA CYS A 59 5.08 2.05 5.30
C CYS A 59 3.59 1.97 4.95
N THR A 60 2.72 1.67 5.92
CA THR A 60 1.27 1.66 5.74
C THR A 60 0.74 3.06 5.41
N THR A 61 1.18 4.09 6.13
CA THR A 61 0.80 5.48 5.85
C THR A 61 1.28 5.91 4.46
N VAL A 62 2.54 5.62 4.11
CA VAL A 62 3.09 5.93 2.78
C VAL A 62 2.29 5.24 1.68
N ARG A 63 1.91 3.97 1.88
CA ARG A 63 1.11 3.22 0.91
C ARG A 63 -0.32 3.73 0.79
N ALA A 64 -0.94 4.14 1.90
CA ALA A 64 -2.27 4.74 1.90
C ALA A 64 -2.27 6.08 1.14
N ILE A 65 -1.28 6.95 1.40
CA ILE A 65 -1.08 8.20 0.65
C ILE A 65 -0.85 7.91 -0.84
N GLY A 66 -0.03 6.92 -1.17
CA GLY A 66 0.21 6.49 -2.54
C GLY A 66 -1.06 5.98 -3.24
N ALA A 67 -1.94 5.27 -2.53
CA ALA A 67 -3.22 4.80 -3.06
C ALA A 67 -4.18 5.96 -3.35
N VAL A 68 -4.30 6.93 -2.45
CA VAL A 68 -5.14 8.12 -2.65
C VAL A 68 -4.56 8.98 -3.78
N GLY A 69 -3.25 9.23 -3.79
CA GLY A 69 -2.57 9.95 -4.86
C GLY A 69 -2.74 9.28 -6.23
N TYR A 70 -2.74 7.94 -6.27
CA TYR A 70 -3.02 7.19 -7.49
C TYR A 70 -4.44 7.45 -8.01
N VAL A 71 -5.45 7.46 -7.13
CA VAL A 71 -6.84 7.77 -7.52
C VAL A 71 -6.95 9.19 -8.09
N LEU A 72 -6.35 10.17 -7.42
CA LEU A 72 -6.41 11.58 -7.83
C LEU A 72 -5.71 11.83 -9.17
N ILE A 73 -4.48 11.34 -9.33
CA ILE A 73 -3.70 11.55 -10.57
C ILE A 73 -4.31 10.73 -11.71
N SER A 74 -4.80 9.52 -11.45
CA SER A 74 -5.49 8.73 -12.49
C SER A 74 -6.80 9.38 -12.91
N SER A 75 -7.53 10.00 -11.98
CA SER A 75 -8.72 10.79 -12.29
C SER A 75 -8.43 11.93 -13.25
N PHE A 76 -7.34 12.66 -13.00
CA PHE A 76 -6.87 13.70 -13.93
C PHE A 76 -6.48 13.13 -15.29
N LEU A 77 -5.71 12.04 -15.31
CA LEU A 77 -5.16 11.45 -16.53
C LEU A 77 -6.23 10.83 -17.43
N LEU A 78 -7.23 10.18 -16.84
CA LEU A 78 -8.34 9.54 -17.55
C LEU A 78 -9.47 10.53 -17.88
N ARG A 79 -9.40 11.77 -17.38
CA ARG A 79 -10.48 12.78 -17.45
C ARG A 79 -11.82 12.28 -16.90
N GLU A 80 -11.76 11.34 -15.96
CA GLU A 80 -12.92 10.76 -15.29
C GLU A 80 -12.84 11.00 -13.80
N ASN A 81 -13.99 11.21 -13.13
CA ASN A 81 -14.03 11.35 -11.68
C ASN A 81 -14.03 9.97 -11.00
N ILE A 82 -12.85 9.35 -10.92
CA ILE A 82 -12.67 8.02 -10.33
C ILE A 82 -13.11 7.99 -8.87
N LEU A 83 -12.91 9.08 -8.12
CA LEU A 83 -13.36 9.15 -6.72
C LEU A 83 -14.90 9.12 -6.61
N SER A 84 -15.60 9.84 -7.49
CA SER A 84 -17.06 9.76 -7.60
C SER A 84 -17.50 8.35 -7.98
N LEU A 85 -16.82 7.73 -8.95
CA LEU A 85 -17.10 6.36 -9.38
C LEU A 85 -16.95 5.36 -8.22
N ILE A 86 -15.88 5.47 -7.42
CA ILE A 86 -15.66 4.66 -6.22
C ILE A 86 -16.78 4.90 -5.20
N THR A 87 -17.15 6.16 -4.95
CA THR A 87 -18.18 6.53 -3.98
C THR A 87 -19.54 5.94 -4.35
N ILE A 88 -19.92 6.01 -5.64
CA ILE A 88 -21.16 5.42 -6.17
C ILE A 88 -21.16 3.90 -5.99
N ASN A 89 -20.03 3.23 -6.30
CA ASN A 89 -19.92 1.79 -6.13
C ASN A 89 -20.01 1.35 -4.65
N ILE A 90 -19.38 2.10 -3.74
CA ILE A 90 -19.49 1.83 -2.30
C ILE A 90 -20.93 2.05 -1.82
N HIS A 91 -21.57 3.14 -2.23
CA HIS A 91 -22.96 3.43 -1.90
C HIS A 91 -23.89 2.28 -2.37
N ALA A 92 -23.79 1.88 -3.64
CA ALA A 92 -24.59 0.80 -4.20
C ALA A 92 -24.37 -0.53 -3.46
N SER A 93 -23.11 -0.87 -3.17
CA SER A 93 -22.75 -2.09 -2.44
C SER A 93 -23.28 -2.10 -1.01
N LEU A 94 -23.21 -0.96 -0.31
CA LEU A 94 -23.75 -0.82 1.05
C LEU A 94 -25.27 -0.91 1.06
N THR A 95 -25.96 -0.23 0.15
CA THR A 95 -27.42 -0.31 0.02
C THR A 95 -27.87 -1.74 -0.26
N PHE A 96 -27.14 -2.48 -1.11
CA PHE A 96 -27.40 -3.90 -1.35
C PHE A 96 -27.23 -4.74 -0.07
N MET A 97 -26.12 -4.56 0.66
CA MET A 97 -25.90 -5.29 1.92
C MET A 97 -26.95 -4.95 2.99
N PHE A 98 -27.33 -3.68 3.15
CA PHE A 98 -28.37 -3.28 4.09
C PHE A 98 -29.73 -3.86 3.72
N THR A 99 -30.07 -3.87 2.44
CA THR A 99 -31.31 -4.51 1.95
C THR A 99 -31.30 -6.01 2.24
N ALA A 100 -30.16 -6.69 2.02
CA ALA A 100 -30.01 -8.11 2.35
C ALA A 100 -30.13 -8.40 3.86
N LEU A 101 -29.78 -7.42 4.70
CA LEU A 101 -29.91 -7.49 6.16
C LEU A 101 -31.29 -7.01 6.68
N GLY A 102 -32.23 -6.63 5.79
CA GLY A 102 -33.54 -6.10 6.17
C GLY A 102 -33.52 -4.67 6.74
N VAL A 103 -32.40 -3.96 6.57
CA VAL A 103 -32.22 -2.58 7.04
C VAL A 103 -32.45 -1.61 5.88
N HIS A 104 -33.48 -0.76 5.98
CA HIS A 104 -33.83 0.22 4.93
C HIS A 104 -33.30 1.61 5.25
N THR A 105 -32.01 1.72 5.56
CA THR A 105 -31.35 3.01 5.81
C THR A 105 -30.48 3.41 4.63
N ILE A 106 -30.58 4.66 4.19
CA ILE A 106 -29.73 5.21 3.13
C ILE A 106 -28.35 5.56 3.72
N PRO A 107 -27.24 5.00 3.21
CA PRO A 107 -25.91 5.30 3.74
C PRO A 107 -25.54 6.77 3.51
N SER A 108 -25.12 7.46 4.57
CA SER A 108 -24.66 8.84 4.49
C SER A 108 -23.30 8.97 3.81
N MET A 109 -22.99 10.13 3.23
CA MET A 109 -21.68 10.34 2.57
C MET A 109 -20.51 10.26 3.55
N ASN A 110 -20.67 10.71 4.79
CA ASN A 110 -19.63 10.57 5.82
C ASN A 110 -19.31 9.10 6.11
N MET A 111 -20.34 8.24 6.15
CA MET A 111 -20.15 6.80 6.30
C MET A 111 -19.38 6.20 5.11
N ILE A 112 -19.67 6.63 3.89
CA ILE A 112 -18.98 6.15 2.69
C ILE A 112 -17.50 6.55 2.70
N TYR A 113 -17.17 7.80 3.03
CA TYR A 113 -15.79 8.23 3.15
C TYR A 113 -15.03 7.54 4.29
N ALA A 114 -15.71 7.26 5.41
CA ALA A 114 -15.13 6.48 6.50
C ALA A 114 -14.81 5.04 6.05
N ILE A 115 -15.72 4.41 5.30
CA ILE A 115 -15.51 3.06 4.75
C ILE A 115 -14.40 3.05 3.73
N PHE A 116 -14.38 3.99 2.78
CA PHE A 116 -13.30 4.12 1.80
C PHE A 116 -11.94 4.25 2.49
N THR A 117 -11.82 5.16 3.47
CA THR A 117 -10.59 5.38 4.23
C THR A 117 -10.19 4.13 5.00
N THR A 118 -11.13 3.47 5.66
CA THR A 118 -10.90 2.24 6.41
C THR A 118 -10.42 1.11 5.50
N LEU A 119 -11.05 0.92 4.34
CA LEU A 119 -10.66 -0.08 3.36
C LEU A 119 -9.26 0.18 2.80
N VAL A 120 -8.93 1.44 2.50
CA VAL A 120 -7.58 1.83 2.05
C VAL A 120 -6.55 1.54 3.14
N LEU A 121 -6.83 1.90 4.39
CA LEU A 121 -5.93 1.64 5.52
C LEU A 121 -5.77 0.16 5.80
N LEU A 122 -6.87 -0.61 5.80
CA LEU A 122 -6.86 -2.06 6.03
C LEU A 122 -6.06 -2.78 4.93
N ASN A 123 -6.35 -2.48 3.65
CA ASN A 123 -5.59 -3.02 2.52
C ASN A 123 -4.11 -2.64 2.58
N SER A 124 -3.82 -1.40 2.98
CA SER A 124 -2.45 -0.91 3.13
C SER A 124 -1.72 -1.64 4.26
N GLY A 125 -2.35 -1.76 5.42
CA GLY A 125 -1.86 -2.45 6.62
C GLY A 125 -1.60 -3.92 6.36
N CYS A 126 -2.62 -4.66 5.90
CA CYS A 126 -2.52 -6.10 5.66
C CYS A 126 -1.37 -6.45 4.72
N PHE A 127 -1.24 -5.77 3.60
CA PHE A 127 -0.17 -6.11 2.66
C PHE A 127 1.22 -5.68 3.13
N ILE A 128 1.37 -4.56 3.85
CA ILE A 128 2.67 -4.20 4.45
C ILE A 128 3.06 -5.21 5.54
N PHE A 129 2.09 -5.64 6.35
CA PHE A 129 2.28 -6.68 7.36
C PHE A 129 2.73 -8.00 6.73
N LEU A 130 1.99 -8.46 5.70
CA LEU A 130 2.35 -9.67 4.95
C LEU A 130 3.72 -9.55 4.30
N LEU A 131 4.06 -8.39 3.75
CA LEU A 131 5.37 -8.13 3.14
C LEU A 131 6.49 -8.25 4.19
N HIS A 132 6.31 -7.66 5.37
CA HIS A 132 7.29 -7.77 6.46
C HIS A 132 7.43 -9.21 6.97
N LEU A 133 6.31 -9.93 7.11
CA LEU A 133 6.31 -11.34 7.50
C LEU A 133 7.06 -12.19 6.47
N LEU A 134 6.71 -12.04 5.18
CA LEU A 134 7.34 -12.75 4.08
C LEU A 134 8.85 -12.52 4.06
N TYR A 135 9.29 -11.26 4.17
CA TYR A 135 10.71 -10.93 4.20
C TYR A 135 11.43 -11.49 5.43
N SER A 136 10.78 -11.48 6.61
CA SER A 136 11.38 -12.08 7.81
C SER A 136 11.63 -13.58 7.63
N VAL A 137 10.67 -14.32 7.09
CA VAL A 137 10.80 -15.75 6.83
C VAL A 137 11.88 -16.02 5.78
N PHE A 138 11.84 -15.31 4.64
CA PHE A 138 12.81 -15.52 3.57
C PHE A 138 14.24 -15.25 3.99
N LEU A 139 14.49 -14.15 4.72
CA LEU A 139 15.86 -13.82 5.12
C LEU A 139 16.40 -14.78 6.17
N THR A 140 15.57 -15.21 7.11
CA THR A 140 15.97 -16.21 8.10
C THR A 140 16.29 -17.55 7.42
N LYS A 141 15.49 -17.98 6.44
CA LYS A 141 15.77 -19.20 5.66
C LYS A 141 17.04 -19.09 4.79
N LEU A 142 17.42 -17.89 4.39
CA LEU A 142 18.68 -17.62 3.65
C LEU A 142 19.90 -17.45 4.59
N GLY A 143 19.75 -17.66 5.90
CA GLY A 143 20.85 -17.55 6.87
C GLY A 143 21.36 -16.12 7.08
N MET A 144 20.65 -15.11 6.57
CA MET A 144 21.00 -13.72 6.77
C MET A 144 20.39 -13.21 8.07
N LYS A 145 21.18 -12.52 8.89
CA LYS A 145 20.66 -11.86 10.10
C LYS A 145 19.51 -10.93 9.71
N ALA A 146 18.33 -11.16 10.25
CA ALA A 146 17.19 -10.27 10.09
C ALA A 146 17.60 -8.89 10.61
N SER A 147 17.94 -7.96 9.72
CA SER A 147 18.44 -6.65 10.13
C SER A 147 17.35 -5.77 10.77
N LEU A 148 16.08 -6.21 10.78
CA LEU A 148 15.04 -5.67 11.65
C LEU A 148 14.96 -6.46 12.96
N ARG A 149 14.83 -5.75 14.09
CA ARG A 149 14.45 -6.36 15.37
C ARG A 149 13.06 -6.98 15.25
N LEU A 150 13.02 -8.31 15.14
CA LEU A 150 11.79 -9.07 15.05
C LEU A 150 10.98 -8.94 16.35
N PRO A 151 9.64 -8.92 16.27
CA PRO A 151 8.80 -9.09 17.44
C PRO A 151 9.07 -10.46 18.08
N ARG A 152 9.10 -10.51 19.42
CA ARG A 152 9.36 -11.73 20.20
C ARG A 152 8.42 -12.90 19.87
N TRP A 153 7.20 -12.61 19.39
CA TRP A 153 6.23 -13.64 19.01
C TRP A 153 6.56 -14.31 17.65
N ILE A 154 7.18 -13.57 16.71
CA ILE A 154 7.66 -14.14 15.44
C ILE A 154 8.93 -14.95 15.67
N GLU A 155 9.83 -14.44 16.51
CA GLU A 155 11.08 -15.12 16.85
C GLU A 155 10.85 -16.50 17.49
N ARG A 156 9.74 -16.68 18.22
CA ARG A 156 9.34 -17.98 18.77
C ARG A 156 8.74 -18.95 17.75
N ALA A 157 8.29 -18.45 16.60
CA ALA A 157 7.57 -19.23 15.59
C ALA A 157 8.43 -19.64 14.38
N ILE A 158 9.63 -19.05 14.23
CA ILE A 158 10.59 -19.33 13.15
C ILE A 158 11.71 -20.22 13.68
#